data_AF-A0A498Q971-F1
#
_entry.id   AF-A0A498Q971-F1
#
_cell.length_a   1.000
_cell.length_b   1.000
_cell.length_c   1.000
_cell.angle_alpha   90.00
_cell.angle_beta   90.00
_cell.angle_gamma   90.00
#
_symmetry.space_group_name_H-M   'P 1'
#
loop_
_entity.id
_entity.type
_entity.pdbx_description
1 polymer ?
#
loop_
_entity_poly.entity_id
_entity_poly.type
_entity_poly.pdbx_seq_one_letter_code
_entity_poly.pdbx_strand_id
1 'polypeptide(L)' 'MRDWASTHRTDIDQLTLACGPHHKLLDGDWTTRKNAHADTEWIPPPHLDHGQPRTNTFHHVEKLLRDGDDDEEDAA' A
#
# COMPACT_ATOMS: atom_id res chain seq x y z
N MET A 1 5.10 2.35 7.94
CA MET A 1 5.95 1.15 7.75
C MET A 1 7.39 1.51 8.13
N ARG A 2 8.22 0.58 8.62
CA ARG A 2 9.64 0.85 8.89
C ARG A 2 10.49 0.01 7.93
N ASP A 3 11.48 0.63 7.32
CA ASP A 3 12.31 -0.08 6.36
C ASP A 3 13.20 -1.13 7.05
N TRP A 4 13.37 -2.27 6.39
CA TRP A 4 14.27 -3.33 6.81
C TRP A 4 15.70 -2.81 6.93
N ALA A 5 16.16 -1.94 6.02
CA ALA A 5 17.54 -1.43 6.08
C ALA A 5 17.83 -0.67 7.38
N SER A 6 16.80 -0.05 7.99
CA SER A 6 16.93 0.68 9.25
C SER A 6 16.77 -0.19 10.50
N THR A 7 15.94 -1.24 10.42
CA THR A 7 15.52 -2.03 11.61
C THR A 7 16.08 -3.44 11.64
N HIS A 8 16.54 -3.96 10.50
CA HIS A 8 16.92 -5.36 10.26
C HIS A 8 15.82 -6.38 10.63
N ARG A 9 14.57 -5.93 10.73
CA ARG A 9 13.42 -6.74 11.10
C ARG A 9 12.62 -7.13 9.87
N THR A 10 12.28 -8.41 9.79
CA THR A 10 11.45 -8.99 8.73
C THR A 10 10.03 -9.25 9.20
N ASP A 11 9.49 -8.37 10.05
CA ASP A 11 8.15 -8.55 10.59
C ASP A 11 7.12 -8.36 9.48
N ILE A 12 6.31 -9.38 9.21
CA ILE A 12 5.44 -9.40 8.03
C ILE A 12 4.37 -8.30 8.09
N ASP A 13 3.98 -7.91 9.30
CA ASP A 13 3.01 -6.84 9.56
C ASP A 13 3.63 -5.44 9.39
N GLN A 14 4.96 -5.36 9.31
CA GLN A 14 5.70 -4.10 9.20
C GLN A 14 6.46 -3.96 7.87
N LEU A 15 6.21 -4.86 6.91
CA LEU A 15 6.83 -4.83 5.58
C LEU A 15 5.79 -4.99 4.46
N THR A 16 6.13 -4.45 3.29
CA THR A 16 5.43 -4.71 2.04
C THR A 16 6.44 -5.14 0.99
N LEU A 17 6.02 -6.02 0.08
CA LEU A 17 6.82 -6.36 -1.08
C LEU A 17 6.68 -5.25 -2.13
N ALA A 18 7.81 -4.80 -2.66
CA ALA A 18 7.89 -3.85 -3.76
C ALA A 18 8.86 -4.38 -4.81
N CYS A 19 8.57 -4.16 -6.10
CA CYS A 19 9.56 -4.41 -7.14
C CYS A 19 10.66 -3.35 -7.10
N GLY A 20 11.84 -3.66 -7.65
CA GLY A 20 13.01 -2.77 -7.58
C GLY A 20 12.75 -1.29 -7.93
N PRO A 21 12.07 -0.98 -9.05
CA PRO A 21 11.73 0.40 -9.40
C PRO A 21 10.83 1.11 -8.37
N HIS A 22 9.81 0.42 -7.85
CA HIS A 22 8.91 1.01 -6.85
C HIS A 22 9.57 1.14 -5.48
N HIS A 23 10.47 0.23 -5.11
CA HIS A 23 11.26 0.36 -3.88
C HIS A 23 12.04 1.68 -3.87
N LYS A 24 12.67 2.05 -5.00
CA LYS A 24 13.40 3.34 -5.11
C LYS A 24 12.54 4.58 -4.89
N LEU A 25 11.21 4.48 -5.01
CA LEU A 25 10.33 5.62 -4.68
C LEU A 25 10.38 5.95 -3.18
N LEU A 26 10.65 4.95 -2.32
CA LEU A 26 10.78 5.11 -0.87
C LEU A 26 12.07 5.83 -0.46
N ASP A 27 13.06 5.93 -1.35
CA ASP A 27 14.22 6.82 -1.15
C ASP A 27 13.86 8.30 -1.34
N GLY A 28 12.69 8.58 -1.93
CA GLY A 28 12.12 9.91 -2.07
C GLY A 28 10.96 10.16 -1.09
N ASP A 29 10.06 11.04 -1.47
CA ASP A 29 8.96 11.48 -0.60
C ASP A 29 7.72 10.57 -0.66
N TRP A 30 7.86 9.35 -1.18
CA TRP A 30 6.79 8.35 -1.14
C TRP A 30 6.85 7.57 0.17
N THR A 31 5.68 7.23 0.70
CA THR A 31 5.59 6.39 1.90
C THR A 31 4.59 5.27 1.70
N THR A 32 4.77 4.17 2.43
CA THR A 32 3.83 3.05 2.43
C THR A 32 3.26 2.78 3.83
N ARG A 33 2.00 2.34 3.87
CA ARG A 33 1.34 1.82 5.07
C ARG A 33 0.46 0.63 4.73
N LYS A 34 0.25 -0.27 5.69
CA LYS A 34 -0.85 -1.24 5.65
C LYS A 34 -2.10 -0.57 6.20
N ASN A 35 -3.23 -0.72 5.52
CA ASN A 35 -4.53 -0.27 6.01
C ASN A 35 -5.19 -1.36 6.88
N ALA A 36 -6.41 -1.11 7.35
CA ALA A 36 -7.16 -2.05 8.20
C ALA A 36 -7.49 -3.38 7.49
N HIS A 37 -7.55 -3.38 6.15
CA HIS A 37 -7.83 -4.55 5.31
C HIS A 37 -6.54 -5.29 4.89
N ALA A 38 -5.41 -4.99 5.55
CA ALA A 38 -4.07 -5.52 5.24
C ALA A 38 -3.52 -5.18 3.84
N ASP A 39 -4.22 -4.33 3.08
CA ASP A 39 -3.76 -3.82 1.79
C ASP A 39 -2.63 -2.80 1.99
N THR A 40 -1.69 -2.79 1.04
CA THR A 40 -0.60 -1.81 1.04
C THR A 40 -1.00 -0.57 0.27
N GLU A 41 -1.00 0.56 0.96
CA GLU A 41 -1.19 1.88 0.39
C GLU A 41 0.13 2.55 0.06
N TRP A 42 0.22 3.12 -1.14
CA TRP A 42 1.28 3.99 -1.60
C TRP A 42 0.81 5.43 -1.50
N ILE A 43 1.49 6.21 -0.65
CA ILE A 43 1.16 7.60 -0.37
C ILE A 43 2.15 8.48 -1.13
N PRO A 44 1.68 9.28 -2.10
CA PRO A 44 2.52 10.17 -2.89
C PRO A 44 2.96 11.40 -2.07
N PRO A 45 3.98 12.13 -2.54
CA PRO A 45 4.25 13.47 -2.05
C PRO A 45 3.07 14.43 -2.30
N PRO A 46 2.90 15.50 -1.51
CA PRO A 46 1.72 16.38 -1.56
C PRO A 46 1.42 16.97 -2.94
N HIS A 47 2.44 17.24 -3.74
CA HIS A 47 2.27 17.81 -5.09
C HIS A 47 1.77 16.80 -6.13
N LEU A 48 1.76 15.50 -5.80
CA LEU A 48 1.22 14.41 -6.61
C LEU A 48 -0.01 13.74 -5.95
N ASP A 49 -0.52 14.27 -4.83
CA ASP A 49 -1.74 13.77 -4.20
C ASP A 49 -2.97 14.45 -4.81
N HIS A 50 -3.59 13.78 -5.79
CA HIS A 50 -4.78 14.25 -6.50
C HIS A 50 -6.04 13.47 -6.11
N GLY A 51 -5.99 12.67 -5.04
CA GLY A 51 -7.11 11.80 -4.65
C GLY A 51 -7.20 10.51 -5.45
N GLN A 52 -6.15 10.10 -6.16
CA GLN A 52 -6.08 8.80 -6.82
C GLN A 52 -6.12 7.64 -5.80
N PRO A 53 -6.54 6.43 -6.22
CA PRO A 53 -6.47 5.24 -5.40
C PRO A 53 -5.04 4.99 -4.88
N ARG A 54 -4.93 4.64 -3.60
CA ARG A 54 -3.64 4.38 -2.94
C ARG A 54 -3.20 2.91 -3.02
N THR A 55 -4.11 2.01 -3.40
CA THR A 55 -3.86 0.57 -3.53
C THR A 55 -3.70 0.18 -4.99
N ASN A 56 -2.89 -0.84 -5.26
CA ASN A 56 -2.66 -1.36 -6.61
C ASN A 56 -3.53 -2.59 -6.86
N THR A 57 -4.48 -2.46 -7.80
CA THR A 57 -5.41 -3.53 -8.18
C THR A 57 -4.98 -4.31 -9.43
N PHE A 58 -3.73 -4.17 -9.90
CA PHE A 58 -3.24 -4.79 -11.14
C PHE A 58 -3.46 -6.31 -11.20
N HIS A 59 -3.26 -7.02 -10.08
CA HIS A 59 -3.50 -8.47 -9.98
C HIS A 59 -4.91 -8.81 -9.46
N HIS A 60 -5.71 -7.81 -9.15
CA HIS A 60 -7.05 -7.90 -8.55
C HIS A 60 -8.06 -7.10 -9.35
N VAL A 61 -8.15 -7.40 -10.66
CA VAL A 61 -9.02 -6.66 -11.58
C VAL A 61 -10.50 -6.74 -11.19
N GLU A 62 -10.91 -7.78 -10.45
CA GLU A 62 -12.24 -7.92 -9.85
C GLU A 62 -12.58 -6.77 -8.89
N LYS A 63 -11.59 -6.18 -8.22
CA LYS A 63 -11.79 -5.03 -7.32
C LYS A 63 -12.10 -3.72 -8.07
N LEU A 64 -11.84 -3.66 -9.39
CA LEU A 64 -12.20 -2.50 -10.22
C LEU A 64 -13.67 -2.52 -10.66
N LEU A 65 -14.32 -3.70 -10.61
CA LEU A 65 -15.69 -3.92 -11.09
C LEU A 65 -16.71 -3.98 -9.94
N ARG A 66 -16.27 -4.01 -8.68
CA ARG A 66 -17.15 -3.96 -7.51
C ARG A 66 -17.66 -2.53 -7.31
N ASP A 67 -18.97 -2.36 -7.39
CA ASP A 67 -19.64 -1.20 -6.80
C ASP A 67 -19.34 -1.22 -5.29
N GLY A 68 -18.84 -0.12 -4.74
CA GLY A 68 -18.09 -0.08 -3.47
C GLY A 68 -18.87 -0.33 -2.17
N ASP A 69 -19.52 -1.49 -2.04
CA ASP A 69 -20.42 -1.82 -0.92
C ASP A 69 -20.02 -3.07 -0.10
N ASP A 70 -18.89 -3.72 -0.39
CA ASP A 70 -18.51 -5.02 0.23
C ASP A 70 -17.31 -4.98 1.20
N ASP A 71 -16.83 -3.80 1.64
CA ASP A 71 -15.71 -3.71 2.60
C ASP A 71 -16.15 -3.88 4.09
N GLU A 72 -17.43 -4.23 4.33
CA GLU A 72 -18.04 -4.36 5.67
C GLU A 72 -18.32 -5.83 6.10
N GLU A 73 -17.63 -6.82 5.52
CA GLU A 73 -17.78 -8.23 5.91
C GLU A 73 -16.43 -8.85 6.34
N ASP A 74 -15.84 -8.34 7.43
CA ASP A 74 -14.86 -9.11 8.24
C ASP A 74 -14.61 -8.47 9.62
N ALA A 75 -15.68 -7.96 10.24
CA ALA A 75 -15.70 -7.59 11.67
C ALA A 75 -16.73 -8.45 12.41
N ALA A 76 -16.37 -9.71 12.68
CA ALA A 76 -17.11 -10.62 13.56
C ALA A 76 -16.16 -11.26 14.58
#